data_AF-A0A2X3DEW1-F1
#
_entry.id   AF-A0A2X3DEW1-F1
#
_cell.length_a   1.000
_cell.length_b   1.000
_cell.length_c   1.000
_cell.angle_alpha   90.00
_cell.angle_beta   90.00
_cell.angle_gamma   90.00
#
_symmetry.space_group_name_H-M   'P 1'
#
loop_
_entity.id
_entity.type
_entity.pdbx_description
1 polymer ?
#
loop_
_entity_poly.entity_id
_entity_poly.type
_entity_poly.pdbx_seq_one_letter_code
_entity_poly.pdbx_strand_id
1 'polypeptide(L)'
;MGTSGLTRLVINFDRRGGILKPGSVFRVSLPDRNIANMVLRVGQISEGDDGSLKITVVQDVFGLPSTSYSTGEQPGGWTPPDQAARPVTDMQLIELPYAVLAGTLSESELAYVKPGSGFIGIMASAPTPLSINYQIQSRAAGAGFVERNQG
;
A
#
# COMPACT_ATOMS: atom_id res chain seq x y z
N MET A 1 -1.91 -23.16 8.13
CA MET A 1 -1.38 -23.32 9.50
C MET A 1 -0.19 -24.28 9.42
N GLY A 2 0.96 -23.80 8.95
CA GLY A 2 2.18 -24.60 8.85
C GLY A 2 3.02 -24.33 10.08
N THR A 3 3.19 -25.32 10.95
CA THR A 3 4.20 -25.24 12.01
C THR A 3 5.55 -25.09 11.32
N SER A 4 6.21 -23.93 11.47
CA SER A 4 7.57 -23.73 10.97
C SER A 4 8.49 -24.67 11.73
N GLY A 5 8.68 -25.89 11.21
CA GLY A 5 9.59 -26.87 11.78
C GLY A 5 10.98 -26.27 11.88
N LEU A 6 11.61 -26.41 13.05
CA LEU A 6 13.00 -25.98 13.26
C LEU A 6 13.88 -26.64 12.19
N THR A 7 14.52 -25.84 11.35
CA THR A 7 15.33 -26.36 10.26
C THR A 7 16.68 -26.82 10.80
N ARG A 8 16.98 -28.12 10.69
CA ARG A 8 18.30 -28.70 10.98
C ARG A 8 19.09 -28.80 9.69
N LEU A 9 20.32 -28.29 9.70
CA LEU A 9 21.24 -28.33 8.57
C LEU A 9 22.54 -29.04 8.98
N VAL A 10 23.14 -29.73 8.03
CA VAL A 10 24.48 -30.31 8.16
C VAL A 10 25.34 -29.65 7.10
N ILE A 11 26.34 -28.90 7.54
CA ILE A 11 27.20 -28.10 6.66
C ILE A 11 28.64 -28.57 6.85
N ASN A 12 29.33 -28.83 5.75
CA ASN A 12 30.75 -29.16 5.76
C ASN A 12 31.55 -27.88 5.59
N PHE A 13 32.45 -27.62 6.53
CA PHE A 13 33.39 -26.50 6.51
C PHE A 13 34.82 -27.01 6.27
N ASP A 14 35.64 -26.15 5.69
CA ASP A 14 37.10 -26.29 5.68
C ASP A 14 37.67 -26.00 7.09
N ARG A 15 38.95 -26.32 7.33
CA ARG A 15 39.67 -26.15 8.61
C ARG A 15 39.62 -24.73 9.17
N ARG A 16 39.37 -23.72 8.33
CA ARG A 16 39.10 -22.32 8.73
C ARG A 16 37.85 -22.18 9.61
N GLY A 17 36.93 -23.15 9.55
CA GLY A 17 35.74 -23.24 10.40
C GLY A 17 36.02 -23.63 11.85
N GLY A 18 37.27 -23.97 12.21
CA GLY A 18 37.65 -24.35 13.58
C GLY A 18 37.50 -23.24 14.63
N ILE A 19 37.18 -22.01 14.22
CA ILE A 19 36.81 -20.91 15.13
C ILE A 19 35.43 -21.14 15.78
N LEU A 20 34.58 -21.96 15.16
CA LEU A 20 33.23 -22.24 15.62
C LEU A 20 33.28 -23.27 16.75
N LYS A 21 32.63 -22.95 17.87
CA LYS A 21 32.51 -23.83 19.05
C LYS A 21 31.07 -24.32 19.20
N PRO A 22 30.82 -25.47 19.85
CA PRO A 22 29.47 -25.86 20.23
C PRO A 22 28.78 -24.72 20.99
N GLY A 23 27.54 -24.39 20.59
CA GLY A 23 26.76 -23.27 21.14
C GLY A 23 27.01 -21.91 20.49
N SER A 24 28.04 -21.75 19.65
CA SER A 24 28.28 -20.52 18.89
C SER A 24 27.17 -20.25 17.86
N VAL A 25 26.98 -18.98 17.53
CA VAL A 25 25.98 -18.50 16.56
C VAL A 25 26.67 -17.82 15.39
N PHE A 26 26.19 -18.08 14.17
CA PHE A 26 26.69 -17.42 12.97
C PHE A 26 25.57 -17.24 11.94
N ARG A 27 25.77 -16.29 11.02
CA ARG A 27 24.86 -16.02 9.91
C ARG A 27 25.31 -16.79 8.67
N VAL A 28 24.36 -17.35 7.93
CA VAL A 28 24.59 -17.97 6.62
C VAL A 28 23.71 -17.32 5.55
N SER A 29 24.22 -17.32 4.31
CA SER A 29 23.45 -17.06 3.09
C SER A 29 23.57 -18.31 2.20
N LEU A 30 22.44 -18.90 1.84
CA LEU A 30 22.34 -20.07 0.95
C LEU A 30 21.42 -19.72 -0.23
N PRO A 31 21.96 -19.08 -1.29
CA PRO A 31 21.18 -18.67 -2.45
C PRO A 31 20.45 -19.84 -3.14
N ASP A 32 21.09 -21.00 -3.23
CA ASP A 32 20.52 -22.22 -3.85
C ASP A 32 19.25 -22.72 -3.16
N ARG A 33 19.04 -22.32 -1.90
CA ARG A 33 17.86 -22.66 -1.10
C ARG A 33 16.94 -21.45 -0.87
N ASN A 34 17.17 -20.36 -1.59
CA ASN A 34 16.49 -19.08 -1.43
C ASN A 34 16.55 -18.52 0.01
N ILE A 35 17.68 -18.71 0.68
CA ILE A 35 17.92 -18.20 2.04
C ILE A 35 18.93 -17.06 1.95
N ALA A 36 18.45 -15.81 1.95
CA ALA A 36 19.31 -14.63 1.91
C ALA A 36 20.03 -14.38 3.24
N ASN A 37 19.34 -14.60 4.36
CA ASN A 37 19.87 -14.41 5.70
C ASN A 37 19.22 -15.37 6.70
N MET A 38 20.02 -16.26 7.29
CA MET A 38 19.58 -17.14 8.36
C MET A 38 20.64 -17.22 9.47
N VAL A 39 20.18 -17.12 10.71
CA VAL A 39 21.03 -17.31 11.90
C VAL A 39 20.94 -18.77 12.34
N LEU A 40 22.10 -19.39 12.52
CA LEU A 40 22.25 -20.80 12.89
C LEU A 40 23.06 -20.91 14.18
N ARG A 41 22.68 -21.87 15.02
CA ARG A 41 23.39 -22.25 16.23
C ARG A 41 24.07 -23.59 16.05
N VAL A 42 25.34 -23.66 16.42
CA VAL A 42 26.14 -24.89 16.37
C VAL A 42 25.70 -25.86 17.46
N GLY A 43 25.30 -27.06 17.06
CA GLY A 43 24.99 -28.15 17.98
C GLY A 43 26.19 -29.07 18.17
N GLN A 44 26.58 -29.78 17.11
CA GLN A 44 27.64 -30.79 17.16
C GLN A 44 28.65 -30.57 16.04
N ILE A 45 29.93 -30.69 16.36
CA ILE A 45 31.04 -30.63 15.41
C ILE A 45 31.69 -32.02 15.38
N SER A 46 31.94 -32.52 14.18
CA SER A 46 32.71 -33.75 13.94
C SER A 46 33.83 -33.42 12.95
N GLU A 47 35.06 -33.72 13.34
CA GLU A 47 36.24 -33.59 12.48
C GLU A 47 36.45 -34.91 11.75
N GLY A 48 36.58 -34.85 10.42
CA GLY A 48 36.96 -35.99 9.59
C GLY A 48 38.48 -36.05 9.39
N ASP A 49 38.99 -37.22 9.02
CA ASP A 49 40.43 -37.49 8.88
C ASP A 49 41.11 -36.60 7.82
N ASP A 50 40.34 -36.10 6.83
CA ASP A 50 40.79 -35.19 5.77
C ASP A 50 40.84 -33.71 6.21
N GLY A 51 40.65 -33.41 7.49
CA GLY A 51 40.63 -32.04 8.03
C GLY A 51 39.34 -31.25 7.73
N SER A 52 38.32 -31.91 7.20
CA SER A 52 36.98 -31.34 7.00
C SER A 52 36.18 -31.34 8.30
N LEU A 53 35.46 -30.24 8.54
CA LEU A 53 34.65 -30.05 9.74
C LEU A 53 33.17 -30.18 9.39
N LYS A 54 32.56 -31.30 9.79
CA LYS A 54 31.12 -31.52 9.64
C LYS A 54 30.40 -30.91 10.83
N ILE A 55 29.68 -29.82 10.59
CA ILE A 55 28.97 -29.09 11.63
C ILE A 55 27.46 -29.31 11.47
N THR A 56 26.85 -29.87 12.51
CA THR A 56 25.40 -29.95 12.64
C THR A 56 24.90 -28.70 13.33
N VAL A 57 24.03 -27.96 12.64
CA VAL A 57 23.50 -26.68 13.10
C VAL A 57 21.98 -26.69 13.09
N VAL A 58 21.38 -25.93 13.99
CA VAL A 58 19.93 -25.75 14.11
C VAL A 58 19.62 -24.27 13.94
N GLN A 59 18.50 -23.98 13.29
CA GLN A 59 17.98 -22.61 13.20
C GLN A 59 17.81 -21.99 14.59
N ASP A 60 18.45 -20.84 14.80
CA ASP A 60 18.31 -20.10 16.05
C ASP A 60 17.05 -19.23 16.00
N VAL A 61 16.06 -19.55 16.85
CA VAL A 61 14.77 -18.85 16.94
C VAL A 61 14.72 -17.87 18.11
N PHE A 62 15.75 -17.82 18.95
CA PHE A 62 15.78 -16.98 20.16
C PHE A 62 16.25 -15.53 19.91
N GLY A 63 16.41 -15.14 18.65
CA GLY A 63 16.74 -13.78 18.21
C GLY A 63 15.92 -13.36 16.99
N LEU A 64 14.61 -13.13 17.16
CA LEU A 64 13.78 -12.47 16.15
C LEU A 64 14.05 -10.96 16.24
N PRO A 65 14.56 -10.30 15.16
CA PRO A 65 13.78 -10.10 13.94
C PRO A 65 14.61 -10.12 12.63
N SER A 66 15.49 -11.11 12.39
CA SER A 66 16.33 -11.10 11.17
C SER A 66 16.50 -12.41 10.41
N THR A 67 15.60 -13.39 10.57
CA THR A 67 15.42 -14.45 9.55
C THR A 67 14.44 -13.95 8.49
N SER A 68 14.94 -13.12 7.57
CA SER A 68 14.20 -12.79 6.36
C SER A 68 14.33 -13.97 5.40
N TYR A 69 13.30 -14.82 5.35
CA TYR A 69 13.06 -15.61 4.15
C TYR A 69 12.74 -14.58 3.06
N SER A 70 13.68 -14.37 2.13
CA SER A 70 13.38 -13.54 0.96
C SER A 70 12.47 -14.36 0.05
N THR A 71 11.19 -14.45 0.39
CA THR A 71 10.17 -14.41 -0.66
C THR A 71 10.40 -13.06 -1.33
N GLY A 72 11.00 -13.11 -2.52
CA GLY A 72 11.35 -11.92 -3.31
C GLY A 72 10.23 -10.90 -3.24
N GLU A 73 10.60 -9.63 -3.12
CA GLU A 73 9.69 -8.48 -3.02
C GLU A 73 8.40 -8.79 -3.79
N GLN A 74 7.34 -9.15 -3.05
CA GLN A 74 6.01 -9.13 -3.62
C GLN A 74 5.86 -7.69 -4.09
N PRO A 75 5.69 -7.41 -5.40
CA PRO A 75 5.41 -6.05 -5.83
C PRO A 75 4.22 -5.63 -5.00
N GLY A 76 4.39 -4.57 -4.19
CA GLY A 76 3.37 -4.18 -3.23
C GLY A 76 2.04 -4.12 -3.96
N GLY A 77 1.07 -4.96 -3.57
CA GLY A 77 -0.24 -5.05 -4.22
C GLY A 77 -1.08 -3.79 -4.09
N TRP A 78 -0.50 -2.72 -3.53
CA TRP A 78 -1.08 -1.40 -3.53
C TRP A 78 -0.93 -0.80 -4.93
N THR A 79 -2.04 -0.82 -5.66
CA THR A 79 -2.16 -0.05 -6.89
C THR A 79 -2.76 1.31 -6.49
N PRO A 80 -2.17 2.45 -6.90
CA PRO A 80 -2.75 3.75 -6.63
C PRO A 80 -4.20 3.79 -7.11
N PRO A 81 -5.16 4.29 -6.30
CA PRO A 81 -6.52 4.49 -6.76
C PRO A 81 -6.53 5.48 -7.93
N ASP A 82 -7.40 5.25 -8.90
CA ASP A 82 -7.59 6.15 -10.04
C ASP A 82 -8.13 7.50 -9.55
N GLN A 83 -7.35 8.56 -9.75
CA GLN A 83 -7.69 9.94 -9.39
C GLN A 83 -8.12 10.77 -10.60
N ALA A 84 -8.29 10.15 -11.78
CA ALA A 84 -8.72 10.86 -12.96
C ALA A 84 -10.15 11.38 -12.77
N ALA A 85 -10.34 12.69 -13.01
CA ALA A 85 -11.66 13.30 -13.05
C ALA A 85 -12.47 12.66 -14.18
N ARG A 86 -13.68 12.19 -13.87
CA ARG A 86 -14.60 11.59 -14.83
C ARG A 86 -15.78 12.51 -15.09
N PRO A 87 -16.26 12.60 -16.34
CA PRO A 87 -17.46 13.39 -16.62
C PRO A 87 -18.67 12.78 -15.93
N VAL A 88 -19.49 13.62 -15.31
CA VAL A 88 -20.79 13.24 -14.76
C VAL A 88 -21.73 12.94 -15.93
N THR A 89 -22.30 11.74 -15.98
CA THR A 89 -23.26 11.34 -17.03
C THR A 89 -24.70 11.59 -16.65
N ASP A 90 -25.01 11.60 -15.36
CA ASP A 90 -26.34 11.81 -14.81
C ASP A 90 -26.35 13.12 -14.02
N MET A 91 -26.82 14.16 -14.69
CA MET A 91 -26.94 15.51 -14.16
C MET A 91 -28.32 16.09 -14.51
N GLN A 92 -28.88 16.85 -13.59
CA GLN A 92 -30.12 17.57 -13.79
C GLN A 92 -29.95 19.03 -13.36
N LEU A 93 -30.44 19.93 -14.20
CA LEU A 93 -30.59 21.34 -13.88
C LEU A 93 -31.97 21.58 -13.28
N ILE A 94 -32.03 22.33 -12.20
CA ILE A 94 -33.28 22.78 -11.59
C ILE A 94 -33.24 24.27 -11.31
N GLU A 95 -34.39 24.91 -11.31
CA GLU A 95 -34.52 26.22 -10.68
C GLU A 95 -34.60 26.04 -9.16
N LEU A 96 -33.77 26.75 -8.41
CA LEU A 96 -33.73 26.66 -6.96
C LEU A 96 -35.02 27.26 -6.37
N PRO A 97 -35.79 26.50 -5.58
CA PRO A 97 -36.96 27.03 -4.88
C PRO A 97 -36.55 28.16 -3.93
N TYR A 98 -37.42 29.16 -3.77
CA TYR A 98 -37.18 30.28 -2.86
C TYR A 98 -36.86 29.83 -1.42
N ALA A 99 -37.49 28.75 -0.95
CA ALA A 99 -37.22 28.19 0.37
C ALA A 99 -35.77 27.72 0.56
N VAL A 100 -35.14 27.21 -0.50
CA VAL A 100 -33.71 26.84 -0.47
C VAL A 100 -32.85 28.10 -0.40
N LEU A 101 -33.15 29.11 -1.24
CA LEU A 101 -32.42 30.38 -1.25
C LEU A 101 -32.47 31.08 0.11
N ALA A 102 -33.65 31.15 0.73
CA ALA A 102 -33.85 31.75 2.03
C ALA A 102 -33.15 30.98 3.16
N GLY A 103 -32.89 29.68 2.98
CA GLY A 103 -32.13 28.86 3.93
C GLY A 103 -30.60 28.93 3.73
N THR A 104 -30.13 29.32 2.55
CA THR A 104 -28.69 29.37 2.22
C THR A 104 -28.09 30.76 2.26
N LEU A 105 -28.87 31.79 1.93
CA LEU A 105 -28.41 33.18 1.86
C LEU A 105 -28.63 33.90 3.19
N SER A 106 -27.79 34.90 3.47
CA SER A 106 -28.04 35.84 4.57
C SER A 106 -29.23 36.76 4.27
N GLU A 107 -29.83 37.37 5.29
CA GLU A 107 -30.99 38.27 5.12
C GLU A 107 -30.68 39.44 4.17
N SER A 108 -29.45 39.97 4.23
CA SER A 108 -29.02 41.05 3.34
C SER A 108 -28.93 40.61 1.89
N GLU A 109 -28.42 39.41 1.61
CA GLU A 109 -28.34 38.84 0.25
C GLU A 109 -29.72 38.51 -0.30
N LEU A 110 -30.60 37.96 0.54
CA LEU A 110 -31.97 37.62 0.14
C LEU A 110 -32.77 38.88 -0.21
N ALA A 111 -32.54 40.01 0.47
CA ALA A 111 -33.17 41.29 0.16
C ALA A 111 -32.81 41.83 -1.25
N TYR A 112 -31.69 41.38 -1.84
CA TYR A 112 -31.33 41.72 -3.22
C TYR A 112 -32.00 40.82 -4.27
N VAL A 113 -32.65 39.73 -3.86
CA VAL A 113 -33.36 38.84 -4.78
C VAL A 113 -34.68 39.49 -5.21
N LYS A 114 -34.76 39.94 -6.46
CA LYS A 114 -35.96 40.58 -7.00
C LYS A 114 -37.02 39.53 -7.40
N PRO A 115 -38.32 39.85 -7.27
CA PRO A 115 -39.39 39.05 -7.86
C PRO A 115 -39.16 38.85 -9.36
N GLY A 116 -39.14 37.59 -9.82
CA GLY A 116 -38.84 37.22 -11.21
C GLY A 116 -37.37 36.88 -11.49
N SER A 117 -36.49 36.93 -10.49
CA SER A 117 -35.12 36.40 -10.62
C SER A 117 -35.15 34.89 -10.45
N GLY A 118 -34.56 34.15 -11.39
CA GLY A 118 -34.38 32.70 -11.31
C GLY A 118 -32.93 32.34 -10.99
N PHE A 119 -32.75 31.36 -10.10
CA PHE A 119 -31.44 30.81 -9.76
C PHE A 119 -31.38 29.36 -10.17
N ILE A 120 -30.26 28.94 -10.75
CA ILE A 120 -30.10 27.58 -11.26
C ILE A 120 -29.26 26.78 -10.26
N GLY A 121 -29.78 25.62 -9.88
CA GLY A 121 -29.08 24.57 -9.15
C GLY A 121 -28.67 23.44 -10.09
N ILE A 122 -27.54 22.82 -9.79
CA ILE A 122 -27.06 21.63 -10.50
C ILE A 122 -27.11 20.47 -9.51
N MET A 123 -27.81 19.41 -9.89
CA MET A 123 -27.77 18.13 -9.20
C MET A 123 -27.03 17.12 -10.08
N ALA A 124 -26.15 16.33 -9.47
CA ALA A 124 -25.30 15.39 -10.17
C ALA A 124 -25.07 14.16 -9.29
N SER A 125 -25.05 12.98 -9.90
CA SER A 125 -24.58 11.78 -9.20
C SER A 125 -23.07 11.60 -9.37
N ALA A 126 -22.41 11.14 -8.30
CA ALA A 126 -20.97 10.91 -8.32
C ALA A 126 -20.62 9.84 -9.38
N PRO A 127 -19.74 10.14 -10.35
CA PRO A 127 -19.43 9.21 -11.44
C PRO A 127 -18.64 7.99 -10.96
N THR A 128 -17.91 8.13 -9.85
CA THR A 128 -17.25 7.02 -9.15
C THR A 128 -17.41 7.15 -7.64
N PRO A 129 -17.32 6.06 -6.87
CA PRO A 129 -17.35 6.11 -5.41
C PRO A 129 -16.20 6.92 -4.77
N LEU A 130 -15.13 7.17 -5.53
CA LEU A 130 -13.97 7.96 -5.10
C LEU A 130 -14.06 9.44 -5.53
N SER A 131 -15.15 9.84 -6.19
CA SER A 131 -15.40 11.22 -6.58
C SER A 131 -15.87 12.03 -5.37
N ILE A 132 -14.96 12.76 -4.74
CA ILE A 132 -15.22 13.55 -3.53
C ILE A 132 -15.40 15.06 -3.81
N ASN A 133 -14.95 15.53 -4.96
CA ASN A 133 -14.96 16.93 -5.38
C ASN A 133 -15.69 17.09 -6.71
N TYR A 134 -16.01 18.33 -7.09
CA TYR A 134 -16.66 18.65 -8.34
C TYR A 134 -16.05 19.87 -9.03
N GLN A 135 -16.18 19.90 -10.36
CA GLN A 135 -15.84 21.05 -11.20
C GLN A 135 -17.02 21.34 -12.12
N ILE A 136 -17.50 22.59 -12.11
CA ILE A 136 -18.58 23.04 -12.98
C ILE A 136 -17.95 23.76 -14.17
N GLN A 137 -18.27 23.27 -15.36
CA GLN A 137 -17.88 23.90 -16.62
C GLN A 137 -19.12 24.24 -17.43
N SER A 138 -19.12 25.40 -18.09
CA SER A 138 -20.18 25.78 -19.01
C SER A 138 -19.62 26.29 -20.33
N ARG A 139 -20.42 26.17 -21.39
CA ARG A 139 -20.09 26.65 -22.73
C ARG A 139 -21.31 27.27 -23.39
N ALA A 140 -21.07 28.25 -24.24
CA ALA A 140 -22.04 28.65 -25.24
C ALA A 140 -22.05 27.62 -26.39
N ALA A 141 -23.15 27.55 -27.14
CA ALA A 141 -23.22 26.72 -28.34
C ALA A 141 -22.09 27.12 -29.31
N GLY A 142 -21.26 26.16 -29.71
CA GLY A 142 -20.12 26.38 -30.61
C GLY A 142 -18.80 26.76 -29.94
N ALA A 143 -18.75 26.92 -28.61
CA ALA A 143 -17.51 27.21 -27.86
C ALA A 143 -16.97 25.97 -27.11
N GLY A 144 -15.72 26.08 -26.64
CA GLY A 144 -15.14 25.13 -25.68
C GLY A 144 -15.74 25.27 -24.29
N PHE A 145 -15.61 24.22 -23.47
CA PHE A 145 -15.97 24.29 -22.05
C PHE A 145 -15.02 25.23 -21.30
N VAL A 146 -15.60 26.11 -20.49
CA VAL A 146 -14.87 27.02 -19.62
C VAL A 146 -15.28 26.74 -18.19
N GLU A 147 -14.31 26.69 -17.30
CA GLU A 147 -14.55 26.52 -15.88
C GLU A 147 -15.35 27.69 -15.29
N ARG A 148 -16.25 27.36 -14.36
CA ARG A 148 -17.12 28.30 -13.66
C ARG A 148 -16.99 28.18 -12.15
N ASN A 149 -16.79 26.97 -11.65
CA ASN A 149 -16.68 26.72 -10.22
C ASN A 149 -15.96 25.38 -9.96
N GLN A 150 -15.41 25.23 -8.76
CA GLN A 150 -14.83 24.00 -8.24
C GLN A 150 -15.07 23.93 -6.73
N GLY A 151 -15.19 22.73 -6.18
CA GLY A 151 -15.45 22.50 -4.76
C GLY A 151 -15.25 21.08 -4.31
#